data_AF-A0A833LTX3-F1
#
_entry.id   AF-A0A833LTX3-F1
#
_cell.length_a   1.000
_cell.length_b   1.000
_cell.length_c   1.000
_cell.angle_alpha   90.00
_cell.angle_beta   90.00
_cell.angle_gamma   90.00
#
_symmetry.space_group_name_H-M   'P 1'
#
loop_
_entity.id
_entity.type
_entity.pdbx_description
1 polymer ?
#
loop_
_entity_poly.entity_id
_entity_poly.type
_entity_poly.pdbx_seq_one_letter_code
_entity_poly.pdbx_strand_id
1 'polypeptide(L)'
;MAIFYAGEEFIYLSPDGTRIQVRGWGDQFQPTFETLDGYTVVKDPKSGYLHYAVLSPDQTALLPSGLRVGEIPAQHLPFPRHLRALSRDLFPTPAPFGEDLALPSSG
;
A
#
# COMPACT_ATOMS: atom_id res chain seq x y z
N MET A 1 -0.54 22.22 -7.42
CA MET A 1 0.58 21.38 -7.89
C MET A 1 0.29 19.97 -7.41
N ALA A 2 0.37 18.96 -8.27
CA ALA A 2 0.23 17.57 -7.85
C ALA A 2 1.60 17.03 -7.44
N ILE A 3 1.65 16.32 -6.31
CA ILE A 3 2.81 15.53 -5.91
C ILE A 3 2.68 14.17 -6.60
N PHE A 4 3.69 13.82 -7.41
CA PHE A 4 3.82 12.51 -8.03
C PHE A 4 4.71 11.62 -7.19
N TYR A 5 4.42 10.33 -7.20
CA TYR A 5 5.26 9.30 -6.63
C TYR A 5 5.77 8.39 -7.76
N ALA A 6 7.08 8.29 -7.91
CA ALA A 6 7.78 7.50 -8.90
C ALA A 6 8.76 6.50 -8.23
N GLY A 7 8.29 5.83 -7.17
CA GLY A 7 9.05 4.81 -6.46
C GLY A 7 9.80 5.34 -5.24
N GLU A 8 9.47 6.54 -4.75
CA GLU A 8 10.00 7.05 -3.49
C GLU A 8 9.64 6.10 -2.36
N GLU A 9 10.62 5.89 -1.48
CA GLU A 9 10.45 5.04 -0.31
C GLU A 9 9.87 5.86 0.85
N PHE A 10 9.08 5.19 1.67
CA PHE A 10 8.42 5.74 2.84
C PHE A 10 8.43 4.71 3.96
N ILE A 11 8.29 5.18 5.19
CA ILE A 11 8.08 4.37 6.37
C ILE A 11 6.64 4.52 6.81
N TYR A 12 5.90 3.42 6.81
CA TYR A 12 4.60 3.30 7.43
C TYR A 12 4.75 2.88 8.89
N LEU A 13 4.20 3.68 9.80
CA LEU A 13 4.12 3.35 11.21
C LEU A 13 2.83 2.57 11.49
N SER A 14 2.97 1.30 11.82
CA SER A 14 1.84 0.47 12.23
C SER A 14 1.33 0.88 13.63
N PRO A 15 0.06 0.58 13.97
CA PRO A 15 -0.51 0.87 15.28
C PRO A 15 0.27 0.32 16.48
N ASP A 16 1.01 -0.78 16.32
CA ASP A 16 1.88 -1.36 17.34
C ASP A 16 3.30 -0.76 17.39
N GLY A 17 3.57 0.28 16.59
CA GLY A 17 4.87 0.92 16.45
C GLY A 17 5.81 0.23 15.45
N THR A 18 5.40 -0.88 14.82
CA THR A 18 6.19 -1.55 13.79
C THR A 18 6.36 -0.65 12.57
N ARG A 19 7.60 -0.53 12.08
CA ARG A 19 7.92 0.26 10.88
C ARG A 19 7.99 -0.64 9.66
N ILE A 20 7.22 -0.30 8.63
CA ILE A 20 7.18 -1.03 7.36
C ILE A 20 7.66 -0.09 6.26
N GLN A 21 8.67 -0.50 5.51
CA GLN A 21 9.17 0.27 4.38
C GLN A 21 8.36 -0.06 3.12
N VAL A 22 7.90 0.98 2.43
CA VAL A 22 7.08 0.87 1.22
C VAL A 22 7.55 1.84 0.14
N ARG A 23 7.26 1.53 -1.13
CA ARG A 23 7.44 2.44 -2.27
C ARG A 23 6.10 3.00 -2.70
N GLY A 24 6.04 4.31 -2.89
CA GLY A 24 4.88 5.02 -3.44
C GLY A 24 4.93 5.12 -4.96
N TRP A 25 3.78 4.94 -5.60
CA TRP A 25 3.58 5.11 -7.04
C TRP A 25 2.31 5.93 -7.30
N GLY A 26 2.27 6.65 -8.43
CA GLY A 26 1.10 7.41 -8.86
C GLY A 26 1.20 8.87 -8.46
N ASP A 27 0.16 9.41 -7.85
CA ASP A 27 0.14 10.78 -7.35
C ASP A 27 -0.63 10.88 -6.02
N GLN A 28 -0.71 12.08 -5.45
CA GLN A 28 -1.44 12.33 -4.21
C GLN A 28 -2.93 11.99 -4.23
N PHE A 29 -3.55 11.83 -5.40
CA PHE A 29 -4.96 11.48 -5.57
C PHE A 29 -5.16 9.97 -5.77
N GLN A 30 -4.19 9.29 -6.38
CA GLN A 30 -4.19 7.84 -6.61
C GLN A 30 -2.87 7.19 -6.15
N PRO A 31 -2.49 7.29 -4.86
CA PRO A 31 -1.29 6.64 -4.39
C PRO A 31 -1.49 5.13 -4.33
N THR A 32 -0.55 4.39 -4.91
CA THR A 32 -0.39 2.95 -4.67
C THR A 32 0.90 2.72 -3.92
N PHE A 33 0.86 1.90 -2.88
CA PHE A 33 2.05 1.52 -2.12
C PHE A 33 2.40 0.06 -2.33
N GLU A 34 3.69 -0.22 -2.35
CA GLU A 34 4.23 -1.58 -2.47
C GLU A 34 5.29 -1.83 -1.40
N THR A 35 5.43 -3.08 -0.94
CA THR A 35 6.65 -3.48 -0.23
C THR A 35 7.86 -3.36 -1.17
N LEU A 36 9.08 -3.36 -0.62
CA LEU A 36 10.30 -3.34 -1.43
C LEU A 36 10.41 -4.54 -2.39
N ASP A 37 9.77 -5.66 -2.05
CA ASP A 37 9.65 -6.85 -2.88
C ASP A 37 8.60 -6.73 -4.01
N GLY A 38 7.89 -5.60 -4.10
CA GLY A 38 6.93 -5.30 -5.17
C GLY A 38 5.50 -5.79 -4.92
N TYR A 39 5.15 -6.19 -3.69
CA TYR A 39 3.77 -6.57 -3.37
C TYR A 39 2.96 -5.33 -3.02
N THR A 40 1.85 -5.10 -3.73
CA THR A 40 0.93 -4.01 -3.43
C THR A 40 0.28 -4.20 -2.06
N VAL A 41 0.18 -3.12 -1.29
CA VAL A 41 -0.38 -3.13 0.06
C VAL A 41 -1.53 -2.14 0.19
N VAL A 42 -2.46 -2.44 1.08
CA VAL A 42 -3.55 -1.55 1.47
C VAL A 42 -3.66 -1.51 2.99
N LYS A 43 -4.00 -0.33 3.53
CA LYS A 43 -4.30 -0.18 4.94
C LYS A 43 -5.70 -0.74 5.21
N ASP A 44 -5.82 -1.67 6.15
CA ASP A 44 -7.11 -2.11 6.66
C ASP A 44 -7.69 -0.98 7.54
N PRO A 45 -8.85 -0.39 7.20
CA PRO A 45 -9.39 0.75 7.92
C PRO A 45 -9.90 0.40 9.33
N LYS A 46 -10.12 -0.88 9.64
CA LYS A 46 -10.60 -1.32 10.96
C LYS A 46 -9.46 -1.44 11.96
N SER A 47 -8.34 -2.05 11.54
CA SER A 47 -7.20 -2.35 12.40
C SER A 47 -6.05 -1.35 12.27
N GLY A 48 -5.96 -0.65 11.14
CA GLY A 48 -4.87 0.28 10.83
C GLY A 48 -3.58 -0.41 10.36
N TYR A 49 -3.56 -1.73 10.20
CA TYR A 49 -2.39 -2.45 9.68
C TYR A 49 -2.35 -2.48 8.15
N LEU A 50 -1.15 -2.66 7.60
CA LEU A 50 -0.99 -2.96 6.18
C LEU A 50 -1.22 -4.43 5.93
N HIS A 51 -2.06 -4.71 4.95
CA HIS A 51 -2.29 -6.04 4.40
C HIS A 51 -1.82 -6.07 2.95
N TYR A 52 -1.39 -7.25 2.50
CA TYR A 52 -1.20 -7.48 1.07
C TYR A 52 -2.52 -7.31 0.34
N ALA A 53 -2.47 -6.64 -0.81
CA ALA A 53 -3.65 -6.37 -1.61
C ALA A 53 -4.03 -7.56 -2.48
N VAL A 54 -5.33 -7.74 -2.68
CA VAL A 54 -5.93 -8.56 -3.73
C VAL A 54 -6.87 -7.69 -4.56
N LEU A 55 -7.15 -8.11 -5.79
CA LEU A 55 -8.17 -7.44 -6.60
C LEU A 55 -9.56 -7.84 -6.13
N SER A 56 -10.49 -6.89 -6.18
CA SER A 56 -11.92 -7.18 -6.13
C SER A 56 -12.31 -8.11 -7.30
N PRO A 57 -13.42 -8.87 -7.20
CA PRO A 57 -13.83 -9.80 -8.27
C PRO A 57 -14.00 -9.14 -9.65
N ASP A 58 -14.37 -7.86 -9.68
CA ASP A 58 -14.52 -7.02 -10.87
C ASP A 58 -13.24 -6.25 -11.26
N GLN A 59 -12.15 -6.43 -10.51
CA GLN A 59 -10.82 -5.84 -10.74
C GLN A 59 -10.75 -4.31 -10.62
N THR A 60 -11.78 -3.67 -10.07
CA THR A 60 -11.88 -2.20 -9.97
C THR A 60 -11.30 -1.64 -8.67
N ALA A 61 -11.02 -2.50 -7.67
CA ALA A 61 -10.51 -2.08 -6.38
C ALA A 61 -9.40 -3.01 -5.84
N LEU A 62 -8.53 -2.44 -5.02
CA LEU A 62 -7.58 -3.18 -4.19
C LEU A 62 -8.19 -3.39 -2.80
N LEU A 63 -8.31 -4.64 -2.39
CA LEU A 63 -8.91 -5.04 -1.12
C LEU A 63 -7.86 -5.69 -0.20
N PRO A 64 -7.97 -5.56 1.13
CA PRO A 64 -7.09 -6.26 2.04
C PRO A 64 -7.30 -7.77 1.93
N SER A 65 -6.23 -8.53 1.69
CA SER A 65 -6.29 -10.00 1.59
C SER A 65 -6.55 -10.70 2.93
N GLY A 66 -6.41 -9.98 4.05
CA GLY A 66 -6.37 -10.54 5.40
C GLY A 66 -4.99 -10.98 5.85
N LEU A 67 -3.99 -11.05 4.95
CA LEU A 67 -2.59 -11.34 5.32
C LEU A 67 -1.83 -10.05 5.62
N ARG A 68 -1.36 -9.90 6.86
CA ARG A 68 -0.66 -8.70 7.33
C ARG A 68 0.79 -8.71 6.88
N VAL A 69 1.29 -7.53 6.48
CA VAL A 69 2.70 -7.34 6.14
C VAL A 69 3.55 -7.55 7.39
N GLY A 70 4.57 -8.41 7.28
CA GLY A 70 5.47 -8.76 8.39
C GLY A 70 5.09 -10.05 9.13
N GLU A 71 3.90 -10.62 8.91
CA GLU A 71 3.52 -11.92 9.51
C GLU A 71 4.02 -13.12 8.69
N ILE A 72 4.08 -12.97 7.37
CA ILE A 72 4.49 -14.04 6.45
C ILE A 72 5.68 -13.56 5.60
N PRO A 73 6.74 -14.37 5.44
CA PRO A 73 7.85 -14.03 4.55
C PRO A 73 7.37 -13.86 3.11
N ALA A 74 7.85 -12.83 2.41
CA ALA A 74 7.40 -12.49 1.06
C ALA A 74 7.49 -13.67 0.07
N GLN A 75 8.52 -14.50 0.19
CA GLN A 75 8.74 -15.70 -0.64
C GLN A 75 7.61 -16.76 -0.58
N HIS A 76 6.73 -16.71 0.42
CA HIS A 76 5.61 -17.65 0.57
C HIS A 76 4.25 -17.03 0.19
N LEU A 77 4.24 -15.79 -0.30
CA LEU A 77 3.00 -15.12 -0.65
C LEU A 77 2.46 -15.62 -1.99
N PRO A 78 1.18 -16.04 -2.06
CA PRO A 78 0.56 -16.51 -3.29
C PRO A 78 0.10 -15.37 -4.22
N PHE A 79 0.40 -14.11 -3.87
CA PHE A 79 -0.12 -12.95 -4.58
C PHE A 79 0.79 -12.51 -5.73
N PRO A 80 0.23 -12.00 -6.84
CA PRO A 80 1.02 -11.35 -7.86
C PRO A 80 1.60 -10.02 -7.34
N ARG A 81 2.79 -9.67 -7.85
CA ARG A 81 3.43 -8.37 -7.61
C ARG A 81 2.84 -7.29 -8.51
N HIS A 82 3.02 -6.04 -8.12
CA HIS A 82 2.62 -4.84 -8.88
C HIS A 82 1.15 -4.81 -9.26
N LEU A 83 0.28 -5.31 -8.38
CA LEU A 83 -1.16 -5.23 -8.56
C LEU A 83 -1.60 -3.77 -8.67
N ARG A 84 -2.47 -3.50 -9.65
CA ARG A 84 -3.14 -2.22 -9.85
C ARG A 84 -4.60 -2.50 -10.13
N ALA A 85 -5.49 -1.71 -9.52
CA ALA A 85 -6.90 -1.74 -9.87
C ALA A 85 -7.12 -1.12 -11.25
N LEU A 86 -7.97 -1.74 -12.06
CA LEU A 86 -8.51 -1.14 -13.27
C LEU A 86 -9.60 -0.15 -12.85
N SER A 87 -9.19 1.01 -12.33
CA SER A 87 -10.14 2.04 -11.89
C SER A 87 -10.95 2.49 -13.10
N ARG A 88 -12.21 2.06 -13.18
CA ARG A 88 -13.18 2.52 -14.19
C ARG A 88 -13.91 3.80 -13.72
N ASP A 89 -13.90 4.02 -12.42
CA ASP A 89 -14.47 5.20 -11.78
C ASP A 89 -13.37 6.19 -11.39
N LEU A 90 -13.61 7.45 -11.76
CA LEU A 90 -12.91 8.60 -11.21
C LEU A 90 -13.37 8.71 -9.73
N PHE A 91 -12.49 8.29 -8.82
CA PHE A 91 -12.56 8.46 -7.36
C PHE A 91 -13.49 7.49 -6.59
N PRO A 92 -12.89 6.43 -6.06
CA PRO A 92 -12.85 6.28 -4.61
C PRO A 92 -11.45 6.65 -4.13
N THR A 93 -11.34 7.73 -3.35
CA THR A 93 -10.10 8.13 -2.66
C THR A 93 -9.62 6.93 -1.85
N PRO A 94 -8.42 6.35 -2.09
CA PRO A 94 -7.86 5.42 -1.13
C PRO A 94 -7.77 6.17 0.20
N ALA A 95 -8.15 5.53 1.31
CA ALA A 95 -8.06 6.15 2.62
C ALA A 95 -6.64 6.76 2.75
N PRO A 96 -6.52 8.06 3.10
CA PRO A 96 -5.21 8.68 3.17
C PRO A 96 -4.36 7.86 4.13
N PHE A 97 -3.19 7.42 3.68
CA PHE A 97 -2.18 6.82 4.57
C PHE A 97 -1.78 7.81 5.68
N GLY A 98 -2.04 9.11 5.49
CA GLY A 98 -2.10 10.09 6.57
C GLY A 98 -0.79 10.28 7.31
N GLU A 99 -0.90 10.72 8.56
CA GLU A 99 0.19 10.94 9.53
C GLU A 99 1.07 9.71 9.81
N ASP A 100 0.66 8.53 9.34
CA ASP A 100 1.39 7.28 9.53
C ASP A 100 2.55 7.11 8.54
N LEU A 101 2.59 7.91 7.47
CA LEU A 101 3.62 7.85 6.43
C LEU A 101 4.68 8.93 6.65
N ALA A 102 5.91 8.50 6.94
CA ALA A 102 7.08 9.38 7.03
C ALA A 102 8.04 9.12 5.86
N LEU A 103 8.74 10.17 5.40
CA LEU A 103 9.89 9.98 4.52
C LEU A 103 11.01 9.25 5.30
N PRO A 104 11.80 8.38 4.64
CA PRO A 104 12.96 7.77 5.25
C PRO A 104 13.89 8.90 5.71
N SER A 105 14.38 8.80 6.95
CA SER A 105 15.36 9.77 7.45
C SER A 105 16.58 9.73 6.54
N SER A 106 16.89 10.85 5.88
CA SER A 106 18.15 11.01 5.18
C SER A 106 19.28 10.88 6.20
N GLY A 107 20.00 9.76 6.16
CA GLY A 107 21.22 9.55 6.92
C GLY A 107 22.36 10.41 6.42
#